data_AF-A0A150P031-F1
#
_entry.id   AF-A0A150P031-F1
#
_cell.length_a   1.000
_cell.length_b   1.000
_cell.length_c   1.000
_cell.angle_alpha   90.00
_cell.angle_beta   90.00
_cell.angle_gamma   90.00
#
_symmetry.space_group_name_H-M   'P 1'
#
loop_
_entity.id
_entity.type
_entity.pdbx_description
1 polymer ?
#
loop_
_entity_poly.entity_id
_entity_poly.type
_entity_poly.pdbx_seq_one_letter_code
_entity_poly.pdbx_strand_id
1 'polypeptide(L)'
;MGATMQILGFEFELPAELRVENISSAGAGSCIDIVGKNAGSLAAALAEQAVAVGFSESKQEAGRVKLERGEQRLLLVHDAEGLTIQTYDPTTLPRARFDGSAVLLGDLRFECGAASIAPLRETYLHDKHLRSGAWRLSGVSAPEVVERVLDTAATGKALKRGAVFGPPRGGEEVWSGEAYSKVELVKVHATVESGVVLLEIDLIDNRGHIGRKPSEQ
;
A
#
# COMPACT_ATOMS: atom_id res chain seq x y z
N MET A 1 -18.02 -31.32 11.88
CA MET A 1 -18.31 -29.88 11.79
C MET A 1 -17.00 -29.23 11.38
N GLY A 2 -17.02 -28.46 10.30
CA GLY A 2 -15.86 -27.70 9.84
C GLY A 2 -15.54 -26.52 10.76
N ALA A 3 -14.40 -25.87 10.53
CA ALA A 3 -14.04 -24.63 11.23
C ALA A 3 -14.55 -23.41 10.44
N THR A 4 -15.24 -22.48 11.08
CA THR A 4 -15.65 -21.22 10.43
C THR A 4 -14.48 -20.24 10.41
N MET A 5 -14.24 -19.63 9.26
CA MET A 5 -13.18 -18.66 9.03
C MET A 5 -13.73 -17.39 8.38
N GLN A 6 -13.11 -16.23 8.68
CA GLN A 6 -13.52 -14.95 8.13
C GLN A 6 -12.43 -14.37 7.22
N ILE A 7 -12.81 -13.92 6.03
CA ILE A 7 -11.93 -13.28 5.05
C ILE A 7 -12.63 -12.06 4.45
N LEU A 8 -11.99 -10.88 4.50
CA LEU A 8 -12.44 -9.64 3.84
C LEU A 8 -13.95 -9.34 4.00
N GLY A 9 -14.50 -9.59 5.20
CA GLY A 9 -15.88 -9.29 5.54
C GLY A 9 -16.91 -10.35 5.16
N PHE A 10 -16.50 -11.57 4.79
CA PHE A 10 -17.40 -12.72 4.67
C PHE A 10 -16.83 -13.97 5.36
N GLU A 11 -17.73 -14.87 5.73
CA GLU A 11 -17.42 -16.11 6.45
C GLU A 11 -17.51 -17.30 5.51
N PHE A 12 -16.64 -18.30 5.71
CA PHE A 12 -16.72 -19.59 5.03
C PHE A 12 -16.46 -20.73 6.02
N GLU A 13 -17.02 -21.90 5.71
CA GLU A 13 -16.74 -23.12 6.47
C GLU A 13 -15.59 -23.87 5.81
N LEU A 14 -14.55 -24.19 6.58
CA LEU A 14 -13.46 -25.06 6.16
C LEU A 14 -13.92 -26.53 6.29
N PRO A 15 -13.99 -27.29 5.19
CA PRO A 15 -14.30 -28.72 5.22
C PRO A 15 -13.40 -29.49 6.19
N ALA A 16 -13.94 -30.52 6.87
CA ALA A 16 -13.25 -31.25 7.92
C ALA A 16 -12.01 -32.04 7.44
N GLU A 17 -11.96 -32.33 6.14
CA GLU A 17 -10.85 -32.98 5.44
C GLU A 17 -9.70 -32.04 5.06
N LEU A 18 -9.91 -30.72 5.20
CA LEU A 18 -8.91 -29.68 4.96
C LEU A 18 -8.36 -29.15 6.28
N ARG A 19 -7.10 -28.71 6.26
CA ARG A 19 -6.44 -28.10 7.42
C ARG A 19 -5.72 -26.84 7.00
N VAL A 20 -5.73 -25.84 7.88
CA VAL A 20 -4.86 -24.67 7.74
C VAL A 20 -3.47 -25.06 8.18
N GLU A 21 -2.50 -24.91 7.28
CA GLU A 21 -1.09 -25.17 7.57
C GLU A 21 -0.38 -23.91 8.07
N ASN A 22 -0.71 -22.75 7.52
CA ASN A 22 -0.06 -21.49 7.84
C ASN A 22 -1.05 -20.33 7.76
N ILE A 23 -0.89 -19.37 8.68
CA ILE A 23 -1.52 -18.05 8.63
C ILE A 23 -0.44 -17.03 8.89
N SER A 24 -0.22 -16.13 7.92
CA SER A 24 0.69 -15.00 8.07
C SER A 24 0.01 -13.70 7.69
N SER A 25 0.39 -12.61 8.37
CA SER A 25 -0.13 -11.27 8.11
C SER A 25 1.01 -10.27 8.12
N ALA A 26 1.06 -9.40 7.11
CA ALA A 26 2.04 -8.34 6.98
C ALA A 26 1.38 -7.07 6.42
N GLY A 27 1.23 -6.05 7.26
CA GLY A 27 0.53 -4.81 6.90
C GLY A 27 -0.91 -5.07 6.48
N ALA A 28 -1.30 -4.60 5.29
CA ALA A 28 -2.62 -4.86 4.70
C ALA A 28 -2.77 -6.27 4.10
N GLY A 29 -1.70 -7.06 4.03
CA GLY A 29 -1.70 -8.39 3.43
C GLY A 29 -1.87 -9.50 4.46
N SER A 30 -2.60 -10.55 4.11
CA SER A 30 -2.47 -11.85 4.80
C SER A 30 -2.47 -13.01 3.81
N CYS A 31 -1.84 -14.11 4.21
CA CYS A 31 -1.72 -15.34 3.46
C CYS A 31 -2.16 -16.50 4.35
N ILE A 32 -3.05 -17.35 3.83
CA ILE A 32 -3.56 -18.55 4.49
C ILE A 32 -3.28 -19.73 3.55
N ASP A 33 -2.52 -20.71 4.04
CA ASP A 33 -2.25 -21.93 3.30
C ASP A 33 -3.16 -23.06 3.82
N ILE A 34 -3.95 -23.64 2.93
CA ILE A 34 -4.91 -24.72 3.23
C ILE A 34 -4.48 -25.95 2.45
N VAL A 35 -4.25 -27.06 3.15
CA VAL A 35 -3.83 -28.33 2.54
C VAL A 35 -4.87 -29.42 2.80
N GLY A 36 -4.99 -30.35 1.86
CA GLY A 36 -5.89 -31.50 1.97
C GLY A 36 -6.54 -31.88 0.65
N LYS A 37 -7.22 -33.03 0.65
CA LYS A 37 -7.92 -33.52 -0.56
C LYS A 37 -9.05 -32.55 -0.91
N ASN A 38 -9.17 -32.20 -2.20
CA ASN A 38 -10.20 -31.31 -2.74
C ASN A 38 -10.08 -29.82 -2.39
N ALA A 39 -8.89 -29.32 -2.01
CA ALA A 39 -8.66 -27.88 -1.79
C ALA A 39 -9.05 -27.01 -3.01
N GLY A 40 -8.93 -27.54 -4.24
CA GLY A 40 -9.38 -26.86 -5.45
C GLY A 40 -10.89 -26.59 -5.51
N SER A 41 -11.73 -27.45 -4.91
CA SER A 41 -13.19 -27.21 -4.84
C SER A 41 -13.53 -26.07 -3.88
N LEU A 42 -12.71 -25.86 -2.83
CA LEU A 42 -12.86 -24.73 -1.92
C LEU A 42 -12.56 -23.40 -2.62
N ALA A 43 -11.59 -23.36 -3.54
CA ALA A 43 -11.26 -22.15 -4.30
C ALA A 43 -12.46 -21.62 -5.11
N ALA A 44 -13.19 -22.52 -5.79
CA ALA A 44 -14.39 -22.15 -6.55
C ALA A 44 -15.51 -21.64 -5.63
N ALA A 45 -15.77 -22.33 -4.52
CA ALA A 45 -16.79 -21.91 -3.55
C ALA A 45 -16.48 -20.54 -2.93
N LEU A 46 -15.20 -20.28 -2.62
CA LEU A 46 -14.75 -18.99 -2.09
C LEU A 46 -14.90 -17.86 -3.12
N ALA A 47 -14.62 -18.14 -4.39
CA ALA A 47 -14.81 -17.15 -5.46
C ALA A 47 -16.28 -16.76 -5.59
N GLU A 48 -17.19 -17.73 -5.62
CA GLU A 48 -18.64 -17.48 -5.67
C GLU A 48 -19.14 -16.65 -4.48
N GLN A 49 -18.67 -16.96 -3.27
CA GLN A 49 -19.00 -16.19 -2.06
C GLN A 49 -18.45 -14.77 -2.12
N ALA A 50 -17.20 -14.59 -2.56
CA ALA A 50 -16.60 -13.28 -2.72
C ALA A 50 -17.39 -12.42 -3.71
N VAL A 51 -17.83 -13.01 -4.84
CA VAL A 51 -18.69 -12.34 -5.82
C VAL A 51 -20.03 -11.94 -5.21
N ALA A 52 -20.65 -12.82 -4.42
CA ALA A 52 -21.92 -12.52 -3.74
C ALA A 52 -21.83 -11.32 -2.78
N VAL A 53 -20.65 -11.06 -2.20
CA VAL A 53 -20.39 -9.88 -1.35
C VAL A 53 -19.73 -8.70 -2.08
N GLY A 54 -19.76 -8.72 -3.41
CA GLY A 54 -19.42 -7.57 -4.25
C GLY A 54 -17.98 -7.52 -4.75
N PHE A 55 -17.21 -8.61 -4.65
CA PHE A 55 -15.97 -8.71 -5.43
C PHE A 55 -16.28 -8.95 -6.91
N SER A 56 -15.44 -8.42 -7.78
CA SER A 56 -15.44 -8.70 -9.22
C SER A 56 -14.25 -9.58 -9.56
N GLU A 57 -14.48 -10.64 -10.32
CA GLU A 57 -13.38 -11.45 -10.87
C GLU A 57 -12.62 -10.64 -11.92
N SER A 58 -11.35 -10.33 -11.66
CA SER A 58 -10.51 -9.53 -12.55
C SER A 58 -9.61 -10.37 -13.45
N LYS A 59 -9.27 -11.60 -13.04
CA LYS A 59 -8.46 -12.53 -13.84
C LYS A 59 -8.66 -13.98 -13.39
N GLN A 60 -8.83 -14.88 -14.35
CA GLN A 60 -8.84 -16.33 -14.14
C GLN A 60 -7.77 -16.99 -15.02
N GLU A 61 -6.82 -17.66 -14.38
CA GLU A 61 -5.83 -18.53 -15.04
C GLU A 61 -6.00 -19.94 -14.47
N ALA A 62 -5.42 -20.95 -15.13
CA ALA A 62 -5.44 -22.31 -14.59
C ALA A 62 -4.79 -22.34 -13.19
N GLY A 63 -5.57 -22.69 -12.16
CA GLY A 63 -5.09 -22.72 -10.77
C GLY A 63 -5.11 -21.36 -10.05
N ARG A 64 -5.62 -20.28 -10.65
CA ARG A 64 -5.56 -18.94 -10.05
C ARG A 64 -6.80 -18.10 -10.32
N VAL A 65 -7.43 -17.59 -9.26
CA VAL A 65 -8.56 -16.66 -9.32
C VAL A 65 -8.21 -15.37 -8.59
N LYS A 66 -8.32 -14.23 -9.29
CA LYS A 66 -8.11 -12.89 -8.73
C LYS A 66 -9.43 -12.14 -8.66
N LEU A 67 -9.76 -11.67 -7.47
CA LEU A 67 -11.00 -10.99 -7.11
C LEU A 67 -10.68 -9.60 -6.53
N GLU A 68 -11.47 -8.59 -6.91
CA GLU A 68 -11.25 -7.19 -6.52
C GLU A 68 -12.54 -6.51 -6.04
N ARG A 69 -12.48 -5.78 -4.93
CA ARG A 69 -13.58 -4.94 -4.43
C ARG A 69 -13.03 -3.59 -3.98
N GLY A 70 -13.19 -2.56 -4.81
CA GLY A 70 -12.55 -1.27 -4.57
C GLY A 70 -11.03 -1.41 -4.54
N GLU A 71 -10.41 -1.16 -3.38
CA GLU A 71 -8.96 -1.33 -3.16
C GLU A 71 -8.60 -2.70 -2.57
N GLN A 72 -9.60 -3.49 -2.14
CA GLN A 72 -9.37 -4.83 -1.60
C GLN A 72 -9.06 -5.82 -2.73
N ARG A 73 -8.16 -6.76 -2.47
CA ARG A 73 -7.83 -7.86 -3.38
C ARG A 73 -7.89 -9.19 -2.65
N LEU A 74 -8.41 -10.20 -3.33
CA LEU A 74 -8.40 -11.58 -2.91
C LEU A 74 -7.80 -12.40 -4.05
N LEU A 75 -6.79 -13.20 -3.75
CA LEU A 75 -6.16 -14.10 -4.69
C LEU A 75 -6.25 -15.51 -4.14
N LEU A 76 -6.84 -16.40 -4.92
CA LEU A 76 -6.96 -17.82 -4.63
C LEU A 76 -6.05 -18.55 -5.61
N VAL A 77 -5.02 -19.22 -5.10
CA VAL A 77 -4.08 -20.03 -5.89
C VAL A 77 -4.24 -21.47 -5.43
N HIS A 78 -4.63 -22.37 -6.32
CA HIS A 78 -4.79 -23.78 -5.99
C HIS A 78 -3.95 -24.66 -6.92
N ASP A 79 -3.37 -25.70 -6.35
CA ASP A 79 -2.58 -26.71 -7.05
C ASP A 79 -2.84 -28.11 -6.47
N ALA A 80 -1.92 -29.05 -6.71
CA ALA A 80 -2.02 -30.41 -6.19
C ALA A 80 -1.71 -30.51 -4.69
N GLU A 81 -1.02 -29.53 -4.12
CA GLU A 81 -0.59 -29.49 -2.72
C GLU A 81 -1.64 -28.82 -1.83
N GLY A 82 -2.37 -27.82 -2.35
CA GLY A 82 -3.42 -27.16 -1.60
C GLY A 82 -4.04 -25.94 -2.26
N LEU A 83 -4.54 -25.04 -1.41
CA LEU A 83 -5.08 -23.72 -1.74
C LEU A 83 -4.38 -22.68 -0.87
N THR A 84 -3.72 -21.72 -1.52
CA THR A 84 -3.23 -20.50 -0.89
C THR A 84 -4.22 -19.37 -1.13
N ILE A 85 -4.67 -18.75 -0.03
CA ILE A 85 -5.53 -17.58 -0.04
C ILE A 85 -4.70 -16.38 0.36
N GLN A 86 -4.51 -15.44 -0.57
CA GLN A 86 -3.85 -14.16 -0.29
C GLN A 86 -4.89 -13.05 -0.31
N THR A 87 -4.94 -12.29 0.77
CA THR A 87 -5.85 -11.15 0.90
C THR A 87 -5.02 -9.88 1.01
N TYR A 88 -5.55 -8.80 0.46
CA TYR A 88 -5.02 -7.46 0.64
C TYR A 88 -6.20 -6.54 0.97
N ASP A 89 -6.22 -6.02 2.20
CA ASP A 89 -7.22 -5.07 2.68
C ASP A 89 -6.56 -3.75 3.10
N PRO A 90 -6.35 -2.80 2.17
CA PRO A 90 -5.77 -1.52 2.51
C PRO A 90 -6.70 -0.65 3.35
N THR A 91 -8.00 -0.98 3.46
CA THR A 91 -8.95 -0.20 4.27
C THR A 91 -8.76 -0.38 5.78
N THR A 92 -8.04 -1.44 6.17
CA THR A 92 -7.63 -1.67 7.56
C THR A 92 -6.50 -0.73 8.00
N LEU A 93 -5.81 -0.10 7.05
CA LEU A 93 -4.72 0.84 7.34
C LEU A 93 -5.28 2.25 7.61
N PRO A 94 -4.62 3.05 8.46
CA PRO A 94 -5.03 4.43 8.69
C PRO A 94 -4.94 5.23 7.39
N ARG A 95 -5.97 6.05 7.15
CA ARG A 95 -5.94 6.99 6.03
C ARG A 95 -4.88 8.06 6.25
N ALA A 96 -4.28 8.50 5.14
CA ALA A 96 -3.42 9.66 5.17
C ALA A 96 -4.16 10.90 5.70
N ARG A 97 -3.45 11.85 6.30
CA ARG A 97 -4.06 13.06 6.86
C ARG A 97 -3.83 14.25 5.96
N PHE A 98 -4.68 15.26 6.06
CA PHE A 98 -4.54 16.53 5.35
C PHE A 98 -5.17 17.66 6.17
N ASP A 99 -4.77 18.89 5.91
CA ASP A 99 -5.28 20.11 6.53
C ASP A 99 -5.34 21.23 5.49
N GLY A 100 -6.55 21.61 5.09
CA GLY A 100 -6.79 22.58 4.01
C GLY A 100 -6.14 22.13 2.69
N SER A 101 -5.17 22.91 2.21
CA SER A 101 -4.39 22.67 0.98
C SER A 101 -3.11 21.84 1.18
N ALA A 102 -2.85 21.39 2.40
CA ALA A 102 -1.62 20.69 2.76
C ALA A 102 -1.90 19.23 3.14
N VAL A 103 -0.96 18.36 2.81
CA VAL A 103 -0.97 16.96 3.25
C VAL A 103 -0.12 16.80 4.52
N LEU A 104 -0.51 15.85 5.37
CA LEU A 104 0.15 15.61 6.65
C LEU A 104 0.73 14.19 6.73
N LEU A 105 2.03 14.09 6.97
CA LEU A 105 2.73 12.80 7.15
C LEU A 105 3.48 12.80 8.49
N GLY A 106 3.02 12.03 9.46
CA GLY A 106 3.56 12.13 10.83
C GLY A 106 3.34 13.51 11.44
N ASP A 107 4.42 14.18 11.85
CA ASP A 107 4.41 15.57 12.35
C ASP A 107 4.60 16.61 11.22
N LEU A 108 4.75 16.17 9.97
CA LEU A 108 5.09 17.03 8.84
C LEU A 108 3.86 17.51 8.09
N ARG A 109 3.95 18.75 7.61
CA ARG A 109 2.95 19.41 6.76
C ARG A 109 3.60 19.82 5.46
N PHE A 110 3.05 19.37 4.34
CA PHE A 110 3.55 19.69 3.00
C PHE A 110 2.47 20.41 2.19
N GLU A 111 2.79 21.60 1.67
CA GLU A 111 1.87 22.33 0.81
C GLU A 111 1.82 21.70 -0.59
N CYS A 112 0.61 21.40 -1.06
CA CYS A 112 0.42 20.79 -2.37
C CYS A 112 -0.20 21.73 -3.39
N GLY A 113 -0.91 22.78 -2.94
CA GLY A 113 -1.58 23.71 -3.84
C GLY A 113 -2.76 23.12 -4.63
N ALA A 114 -3.23 21.95 -4.22
CA ALA A 114 -4.35 21.28 -4.86
C ALA A 114 -5.67 21.97 -4.50
N ALA A 115 -6.63 21.98 -5.45
CA ALA A 115 -7.99 22.44 -5.21
C ALA A 115 -8.78 21.45 -4.33
N SER A 116 -8.45 20.16 -4.43
CA SER A 116 -9.02 19.10 -3.61
C SER A 116 -7.95 18.07 -3.26
N ILE A 117 -8.04 17.55 -2.03
CA ILE A 117 -7.18 16.50 -1.51
C ILE A 117 -8.08 15.37 -1.00
N ALA A 118 -7.93 14.19 -1.58
CA ALA A 118 -8.53 12.96 -1.10
C ALA A 118 -7.42 12.09 -0.48
N PRO A 119 -7.39 11.91 0.85
CA PRO A 119 -6.40 11.05 1.47
C PRO A 119 -6.62 9.60 1.08
N LEU A 120 -5.53 8.91 0.76
CA LEU A 120 -5.51 7.47 0.58
C LEU A 120 -4.99 6.83 1.87
N ARG A 121 -3.68 6.55 1.95
CA ARG A 121 -3.10 5.65 2.96
C ARG A 121 -1.89 6.28 3.65
N GLU A 122 -1.73 6.02 4.94
CA GLU A 122 -0.48 6.27 5.68
C GLU A 122 0.03 4.94 6.25
N THR A 123 1.29 4.60 5.97
CA THR A 123 1.95 3.39 6.46
C THR A 123 3.16 3.77 7.28
N TYR A 124 3.44 3.04 8.36
CA TYR A 124 4.70 3.16 9.09
C TYR A 124 5.37 1.80 9.25
N LEU A 125 6.54 1.64 8.63
CA LEU A 125 7.41 0.49 8.74
C LEU A 125 8.48 0.80 9.80
N HIS A 126 8.19 0.40 11.05
CA HIS A 126 9.04 0.67 12.21
C HIS A 126 10.48 0.13 12.05
N ASP A 127 10.62 -1.05 11.47
CA ASP A 127 11.89 -1.73 11.20
C ASP A 127 12.79 -0.97 10.21
N LYS A 128 12.17 -0.22 9.29
CA LYS A 128 12.86 0.57 8.25
C LYS A 128 12.87 2.07 8.56
N HIS A 129 12.32 2.48 9.70
CA HIS A 129 12.08 3.88 10.04
C HIS A 129 11.42 4.69 8.90
N LEU A 130 10.56 4.02 8.13
CA LEU A 130 9.96 4.55 6.92
C LEU A 130 8.48 4.81 7.16
N ARG A 131 8.07 6.07 7.02
CA ARG A 131 6.67 6.46 6.96
C ARG A 131 6.32 6.88 5.53
N SER A 132 5.24 6.33 5.00
CA SER A 132 4.78 6.63 3.64
C SER A 132 3.34 7.12 3.68
N GLY A 133 3.01 8.14 2.91
CA GLY A 133 1.67 8.67 2.77
C GLY A 133 1.29 8.83 1.31
N ALA A 134 0.03 8.56 0.97
CA ALA A 134 -0.49 8.77 -0.38
C ALA A 134 -1.81 9.56 -0.39
N TRP A 135 -1.98 10.42 -1.38
CA TRP A 135 -3.14 11.27 -1.59
C TRP A 135 -3.48 11.39 -3.07
N ARG A 136 -4.77 11.50 -3.39
CA ARG A 136 -5.22 11.97 -4.72
C ARG A 136 -5.46 13.46 -4.66
N LEU A 137 -4.90 14.17 -5.63
CA LEU A 137 -4.95 15.62 -5.75
C LEU A 137 -5.64 16.01 -7.05
N SER A 138 -6.46 17.05 -6.99
CA SER A 138 -7.11 17.63 -8.18
C SER A 138 -6.82 19.13 -8.27
N GLY A 139 -6.78 19.65 -9.51
CA GLY A 139 -6.52 21.08 -9.76
C GLY A 139 -5.05 21.49 -9.63
N VAL A 140 -4.11 20.55 -9.68
CA VAL A 140 -2.66 20.79 -9.66
C VAL A 140 -1.98 19.84 -10.64
N SER A 141 -0.83 20.24 -11.21
CA SER A 141 -0.02 19.36 -12.05
C SER A 141 1.04 18.59 -11.23
N ALA A 142 1.42 17.40 -11.69
CA ALA A 142 2.47 16.58 -11.08
C ALA A 142 3.80 17.32 -10.87
N PRO A 143 4.37 18.06 -11.84
CA PRO A 143 5.61 18.82 -11.59
C PRO A 143 5.43 19.91 -10.52
N GLU A 144 4.31 20.64 -10.55
CA GLU A 144 4.06 21.72 -9.58
C GLU A 144 3.95 21.19 -8.15
N VAL A 145 3.29 20.05 -7.94
CA VAL A 145 3.18 19.49 -6.59
C VAL A 145 4.53 18.98 -6.08
N VAL A 146 5.34 18.33 -6.92
CA VAL A 146 6.67 17.86 -6.51
C VAL A 146 7.55 19.04 -6.09
N GLU A 147 7.59 20.10 -6.91
CA GLU A 147 8.33 21.33 -6.60
C GLU A 147 7.89 21.93 -5.25
N ARG A 148 6.58 22.11 -5.04
CA ARG A 148 6.04 22.71 -3.80
C ARG A 148 6.30 21.87 -2.55
N VAL A 149 6.14 20.55 -2.65
CA VAL A 149 6.40 19.63 -1.53
C VAL A 149 7.89 19.69 -1.16
N LEU A 150 8.79 19.67 -2.14
CA LEU A 150 10.23 19.76 -1.91
C LEU A 150 10.65 21.12 -1.36
N ASP A 151 10.05 22.22 -1.81
CA ASP A 151 10.30 23.55 -1.25
C ASP A 151 9.82 23.65 0.20
N THR A 152 8.67 23.05 0.51
CA THR A 152 8.16 22.96 1.89
C THR A 152 9.09 22.13 2.77
N ALA A 153 9.61 21.01 2.25
CA ALA A 153 10.56 20.17 2.97
C ALA A 153 11.89 20.90 3.21
N ALA A 154 12.40 21.59 2.19
CA ALA A 154 13.66 22.33 2.28
C ALA A 154 13.57 23.50 3.27
N THR A 155 12.47 24.26 3.26
CA THR A 155 12.28 25.40 4.17
C THR A 155 11.84 24.98 5.57
N GLY A 156 10.84 24.11 5.68
CA GLY A 156 10.24 23.70 6.96
C GLY A 156 11.10 22.76 7.80
N LYS A 157 11.94 21.92 7.17
CA LYS A 157 12.85 20.99 7.85
C LYS A 157 14.34 21.30 7.64
N ALA A 158 14.66 22.43 7.00
CA ALA A 158 16.03 22.80 6.65
C ALA A 158 16.77 21.69 5.87
N LEU A 159 16.02 20.93 5.05
CA LEU A 159 16.60 19.87 4.22
C LEU A 159 17.28 20.49 2.99
N LYS A 160 18.35 19.85 2.53
CA LYS A 160 18.94 20.17 1.24
C LYS A 160 18.04 19.62 0.14
N ARG A 161 17.59 20.50 -0.74
CA ARG A 161 16.77 20.14 -1.90
C ARG A 161 17.62 19.43 -2.96
N GLY A 162 17.13 18.30 -3.46
CA GLY A 162 17.68 17.55 -4.59
C GLY A 162 17.08 17.98 -5.94
N ALA A 163 17.44 17.24 -7.00
CA ALA A 163 16.89 17.47 -8.33
C ALA A 163 15.46 16.91 -8.44
N VAL A 164 14.67 17.52 -9.32
CA VAL A 164 13.37 17.00 -9.76
C VAL A 164 13.55 16.30 -11.10
N PHE A 165 13.04 15.09 -11.20
CA PHE A 165 13.10 14.27 -12.40
C PHE A 165 11.69 14.11 -12.97
N GLY A 166 11.54 14.44 -14.25
CA GLY A 166 10.31 14.18 -15.00
C GLY A 166 10.21 12.72 -15.47
N PRO A 167 9.10 12.35 -16.12
CA PRO A 167 8.86 10.99 -16.55
C PRO A 167 9.89 10.52 -17.59
N PRO A 168 10.30 9.24 -17.55
CA PRO A 168 11.14 8.66 -18.57
C PRO A 168 10.42 8.62 -19.92
N ARG A 169 11.17 8.73 -21.03
CA ARG A 169 10.59 8.66 -22.38
C ARG A 169 9.90 7.31 -22.58
N GLY A 170 8.58 7.32 -22.79
CA GLY A 170 7.77 6.12 -23.04
C GLY A 170 7.45 5.30 -21.79
N GLY A 171 7.71 5.82 -20.59
CA GLY A 171 7.28 5.19 -19.33
C GLY A 171 6.07 5.90 -18.70
N GLU A 172 5.78 5.56 -17.46
CA GLU A 172 4.69 6.16 -16.69
C GLU A 172 4.91 7.68 -16.49
N GLU A 173 3.81 8.44 -16.49
CA GLU A 173 3.80 9.89 -16.25
C GLU A 173 4.05 10.23 -14.77
N VAL A 174 5.24 9.88 -14.29
CA VAL A 174 5.70 10.05 -12.92
C VAL A 174 6.75 11.15 -12.84
N TRP A 175 6.50 12.13 -11.97
CA TRP A 175 7.51 13.08 -11.51
C TRP A 175 8.03 12.64 -10.16
N SER A 176 9.33 12.80 -9.94
CA SER A 176 9.95 12.42 -8.67
C SER A 176 10.98 13.45 -8.23
N GLY A 177 11.27 13.47 -6.93
CA GLY A 177 12.36 14.24 -6.39
C GLY A 177 12.58 13.95 -4.91
N GLU A 178 13.64 14.52 -4.37
CA GLU A 178 14.07 14.25 -3.01
C GLU A 178 14.58 15.50 -2.29
N ALA A 179 14.39 15.55 -0.98
CA ALA A 179 15.00 16.51 -0.08
C ALA A 179 15.62 15.76 1.11
N TYR A 180 16.84 16.11 1.50
CA TYR A 180 17.62 15.29 2.41
C TYR A 180 18.50 16.08 3.37
N SER A 181 18.82 15.45 4.50
CA SER A 181 19.88 15.84 5.41
C SER A 181 20.75 14.62 5.73
N LYS A 182 21.64 14.72 6.73
CA LYS A 182 22.40 13.56 7.20
C LYS A 182 21.52 12.51 7.89
N VAL A 183 20.34 12.90 8.37
CA VAL A 183 19.51 12.05 9.26
C VAL A 183 18.10 11.83 8.75
N GLU A 184 17.69 12.52 7.69
CA GLU A 184 16.31 12.50 7.21
C GLU A 184 16.31 12.57 5.69
N LEU A 185 15.45 11.78 5.05
CA LEU A 185 15.25 11.78 3.60
C LEU A 185 13.74 11.79 3.32
N VAL A 186 13.32 12.79 2.55
CA VAL A 186 11.98 12.89 1.99
C VAL A 186 12.07 12.56 0.50
N LYS A 187 11.32 11.55 0.06
CA LYS A 187 11.12 11.25 -1.36
C LYS A 187 9.69 11.56 -1.74
N VAL A 188 9.51 12.13 -2.91
CA VAL A 188 8.20 12.54 -3.43
C VAL A 188 8.03 11.92 -4.80
N HIS A 189 6.87 11.31 -5.04
CA HIS A 189 6.44 10.83 -6.35
C HIS A 189 5.06 11.40 -6.65
N ALA A 190 4.87 11.88 -7.87
CA ALA A 190 3.59 12.38 -8.36
C ALA A 190 3.28 11.73 -9.71
N THR A 191 2.27 10.86 -9.73
CA THR A 191 1.84 10.12 -10.90
C THR A 191 0.55 10.71 -11.44
N VAL A 192 0.47 10.94 -12.75
CA VAL A 192 -0.78 11.40 -13.39
C VAL A 192 -1.65 10.19 -13.71
N GLU A 193 -2.88 10.15 -13.17
CA GLU A 193 -3.85 9.09 -13.44
C GLU A 193 -5.22 9.71 -13.73
N SER A 194 -5.79 9.47 -14.91
CA SER A 194 -7.17 9.85 -15.24
C SER A 194 -7.55 11.31 -14.90
N GLY A 195 -6.62 12.26 -15.11
CA GLY A 195 -6.85 13.68 -14.85
C GLY A 195 -6.71 14.11 -13.38
N VAL A 196 -6.26 13.22 -12.49
CA VAL A 196 -5.83 13.56 -11.12
C VAL A 196 -4.34 13.23 -10.93
N VAL A 197 -3.74 13.79 -9.89
CA VAL A 197 -2.36 13.47 -9.48
C VAL A 197 -2.41 12.59 -8.24
N LEU A 198 -1.82 11.40 -8.34
CA LEU A 198 -1.50 10.56 -7.19
C LEU A 198 -0.17 11.03 -6.61
N LEU A 199 -0.21 11.62 -5.42
CA LEU A 199 0.98 12.04 -4.67
C LEU A 199 1.34 10.97 -3.64
N GLU A 200 2.58 10.52 -3.66
CA GLU A 200 3.19 9.66 -2.64
C GLU A 200 4.39 10.37 -2.02
N ILE A 201 4.46 10.40 -0.68
CA ILE A 201 5.58 10.96 0.07
C ILE A 201 6.12 9.88 1.01
N ASP A 202 7.41 9.61 0.90
CA ASP A 202 8.15 8.76 1.83
C ASP A 202 9.04 9.63 2.71
N LEU A 203 8.96 9.41 4.02
CA LEU A 203 9.83 9.98 5.04
C LEU A 203 10.64 8.86 5.68
N ILE A 204 11.96 8.94 5.54
CA ILE A 204 12.92 8.00 6.12
C ILE A 204 13.70 8.74 7.20
N ASP A 205 13.56 8.30 8.46
CA ASP A 205 14.31 8.83 9.60
C ASP A 205 15.52 7.92 9.93
N ASN A 206 16.72 8.40 9.62
CA ASN A 206 17.98 7.70 9.86
C ASN A 206 18.59 8.00 11.24
N ARG A 207 17.92 8.76 12.14
CA ARG A 207 18.44 9.05 13.49
C ARG A 207 18.74 7.77 14.28
N GLY A 208 18.00 6.70 14.04
CA GLY A 208 18.21 5.38 14.66
C GLY A 208 19.56 4.73 14.30
N HIS A 209 20.20 5.12 13.19
CA HIS A 209 21.46 4.52 12.72
C HIS A 209 22.72 5.27 13.18
N ILE A 210 22.60 6.51 13.67
CA ILE A 210 23.76 7.35 14.03
C ILE A 210 24.16 7.17 15.51
N GLY A 211 23.33 6.49 16.31
CA GLY A 211 23.54 6.31 17.76
C GLY A 211 24.29 5.03 18.19
N ARG A 212 24.51 4.04 17.32
CA ARG A 212 25.30 2.85 17.70
C ARG A 212 26.78 3.11 17.45
N LYS A 213 27.45 3.69 18.46
CA LYS A 213 28.91 3.59 18.54
C LYS A 213 29.31 2.11 18.58
N PRO A 214 30.30 1.66 17.80
CA PRO A 214 30.95 0.38 18.01
C PRO A 214 31.86 0.52 19.22
N SER A 215 31.30 0.38 20.42
CA SER A 215 32.09 0.28 21.65
C SER A 215 31.24 -0.45 22.68
N GLU A 216 31.20 -1.78 22.55
CA GLU A 216 31.09 -2.79 23.62
C GLU A 216 31.06 -4.18 22.96
N GLN A 217 32.22 -4.55 22.39
CA GLN A 217 32.73 -5.92 22.33
C GLN A 217 34.15 -5.90 22.88
#